data_AF-A0A356MNH5-F1
#
_entry.id   AF-A0A356MNH5-F1
#
_cell.length_a   1.000
_cell.length_b   1.000
_cell.length_c   1.000
_cell.angle_alpha   90.00
_cell.angle_beta   90.00
_cell.angle_gamma   90.00
#
_symmetry.space_group_name_H-M   'P 1'
#
loop_
_entity.id
_entity.type
_entity.pdbx_description
1 polymer ?
#
loop_
_entity_poly.entity_id
_entity_poly.type
_entity_poly.pdbx_seq_one_letter_code
_entity_poly.pdbx_strand_id
1 'polypeptide(L)'
;MPYHSFDIKKTARYFTIGPAFADSKGILIVLHGYGQLPGFFIKRFQPIADDGWAIVAPEGLHRFYLEGTQGRVGASWMTKEARQDDILDNVHYLDSLATELQLNRQRPVLLGFSQG
;
A
#
# COMPACT_ATOMS: atom_id res chain seq x y z
N MET A 1 -21.70 -19.44 13.89
CA MET A 1 -21.40 -20.39 12.79
C MET A 1 -19.91 -20.76 12.91
N PRO A 2 -19.48 -21.96 12.51
CA PRO A 2 -18.06 -22.30 12.47
C PRO A 2 -17.32 -21.34 11.52
N TYR A 3 -16.15 -20.85 11.93
CA TYR A 3 -15.28 -20.01 11.12
C TYR A 3 -14.08 -20.83 10.65
N HIS A 4 -13.77 -20.74 9.36
CA HIS A 4 -12.64 -21.43 8.73
C HIS A 4 -11.98 -20.49 7.73
N SER A 5 -10.65 -20.43 7.71
CA SER A 5 -9.85 -19.61 6.81
C SER A 5 -8.76 -20.42 6.11
N PHE A 6 -8.27 -19.94 4.97
CA PHE A 6 -7.15 -20.50 4.22
C PHE A 6 -6.53 -19.42 3.31
N ASP A 7 -5.26 -19.59 2.96
CA ASP A 7 -4.50 -18.57 2.22
C ASP A 7 -4.52 -18.79 0.70
N ILE A 8 -4.47 -17.70 -0.05
CA ILE A 8 -4.38 -17.70 -1.52
C ILE A 8 -3.37 -16.67 -2.04
N LYS A 9 -2.98 -16.79 -3.32
CA LYS A 9 -2.20 -15.75 -4.02
C LYS A 9 -3.11 -14.73 -4.67
N LYS A 10 -2.73 -13.45 -4.58
CA LYS A 10 -3.45 -12.31 -5.17
C LYS A 10 -2.48 -11.37 -5.87
N THR A 11 -2.89 -10.84 -7.03
CA THR A 11 -2.16 -9.76 -7.70
C THR A 11 -2.48 -8.43 -7.01
N ALA A 12 -1.44 -7.75 -6.53
CA ALA A 12 -1.52 -6.41 -5.94
C ALA A 12 -0.90 -5.37 -6.87
N ARG A 13 -1.24 -4.09 -6.66
CA ARG A 13 -0.67 -2.96 -7.39
C ARG A 13 0.11 -2.08 -6.43
N TYR A 14 1.18 -1.49 -6.93
CA TYR A 14 1.90 -0.43 -6.24
C TYR A 14 2.36 0.59 -7.28
N PHE A 15 2.67 1.80 -6.81
CA PHE A 15 3.14 2.89 -7.64
C PHE A 15 4.44 3.44 -7.07
N THR A 16 5.30 3.95 -7.93
CA THR A 16 6.54 4.60 -7.53
C THR A 16 6.68 5.97 -8.18
N ILE A 17 7.33 6.90 -7.47
CA ILE A 17 7.82 8.18 -8.01
C ILE A 17 9.19 8.49 -7.40
N GLY A 18 9.95 9.38 -8.04
CA GLY A 18 11.30 9.75 -7.63
C GLY A 18 12.39 8.93 -8.32
N PRO A 19 13.65 9.06 -7.85
CA PRO A 19 14.79 8.35 -8.43
C PRO A 19 14.72 6.83 -8.19
N ALA A 20 15.60 6.09 -8.86
CA ALA A 20 15.80 4.66 -8.60
C ALA A 20 16.23 4.45 -7.13
N PHE A 21 15.85 3.32 -6.53
CA PHE A 21 16.13 3.04 -5.12
C PHE A 21 17.63 3.11 -4.78
N ALA A 22 18.50 2.68 -5.70
CA ALA A 22 19.95 2.71 -5.53
C ALA A 22 20.54 4.13 -5.49
N ASP A 23 19.88 5.10 -6.13
CA ASP A 23 20.35 6.48 -6.25
C ASP A 23 19.60 7.45 -5.32
N SER A 24 18.60 6.94 -4.59
CA SER A 24 17.75 7.74 -3.71
C SER A 24 18.46 8.07 -2.39
N LYS A 25 18.16 9.25 -1.83
CA LYS A 25 18.61 9.64 -0.48
C LYS A 25 17.98 8.79 0.63
N GLY A 26 16.84 8.18 0.32
CA GLY A 26 16.05 7.38 1.23
C GLY A 26 14.78 6.88 0.53
N ILE A 27 14.17 5.87 1.13
CA ILE A 27 12.96 5.23 0.60
C ILE A 27 11.81 5.48 1.56
N LEU A 28 10.71 6.01 1.04
CA LEU A 28 9.48 6.25 1.80
C LEU A 28 8.35 5.38 1.25
N ILE A 29 7.81 4.52 2.09
CA ILE A 29 6.59 3.76 1.80
C ILE A 29 5.40 4.53 2.37
N VAL A 30 4.44 4.88 1.51
CA VAL A 30 3.26 5.68 1.89
C VAL A 30 1.98 4.85 1.77
N LEU A 31 1.27 4.69 2.88
CA LEU A 31 0.06 3.88 2.99
C LEU A 31 -1.17 4.81 3.01
N HIS A 32 -2.02 4.68 2.00
CA HIS A 32 -3.16 5.58 1.78
C HIS A 32 -4.32 5.29 2.75
N GLY A 33 -5.21 6.27 2.93
CA GLY A 33 -6.41 6.10 3.75
C GLY A 33 -7.53 5.34 3.05
N TYR A 34 -8.59 5.01 3.81
CA TYR A 34 -9.79 4.34 3.30
C TYR A 34 -10.41 5.09 2.11
N GLY A 35 -10.76 4.35 1.06
CA GLY A 35 -11.41 4.89 -0.14
C GLY A 35 -10.48 5.67 -1.07
N GLN A 36 -9.18 5.76 -0.76
CA GLN A 36 -8.20 6.36 -1.65
C GLN A 36 -7.57 5.28 -2.54
N LEU A 37 -7.04 5.69 -3.70
CA LEU A 37 -6.18 4.84 -4.53
C LEU A 37 -4.74 5.36 -4.44
N PRO A 38 -3.74 4.46 -4.38
CA PRO A 38 -2.34 4.86 -4.21
C PRO A 38 -1.84 5.76 -5.34
N GLY A 39 -2.25 5.53 -6.59
CA GLY A 39 -1.82 6.34 -7.73
C GLY A 39 -2.25 7.82 -7.67
N PHE A 40 -3.31 8.15 -6.93
CA PHE A 40 -3.67 9.55 -6.65
C PHE A 40 -3.02 10.05 -5.36
N PHE A 41 -2.91 9.19 -4.35
CA PHE A 41 -2.30 9.51 -3.07
C PHE A 41 -0.81 9.85 -3.19
N ILE A 42 -0.06 9.07 -3.98
CA ILE A 42 1.39 9.21 -4.16
C ILE A 42 1.79 10.59 -4.73
N LYS A 43 0.91 11.23 -5.50
CA LYS A 43 1.16 12.57 -6.10
C LYS A 43 1.39 13.65 -5.05
N ARG A 44 0.89 13.48 -3.83
CA ARG A 44 1.11 14.42 -2.70
C ARG A 44 2.57 14.45 -2.24
N PHE A 45 3.34 13.41 -2.58
CA PHE A 45 4.73 13.25 -2.20
C PHE A 45 5.70 13.68 -3.30
N GLN A 46 5.22 14.29 -4.39
CA GLN A 46 6.08 14.80 -5.46
C GLN A 46 7.18 15.74 -4.95
N PRO A 47 6.92 16.70 -4.03
CA PRO A 47 8.00 17.54 -3.49
C PRO A 47 9.10 16.74 -2.78
N ILE A 48 8.75 15.68 -2.06
CA ILE A 48 9.72 14.81 -1.37
C ILE A 48 10.51 13.96 -2.40
N ALA A 49 9.83 13.54 -3.47
CA ALA A 49 10.47 12.84 -4.58
C ALA A 49 11.46 13.74 -5.33
N ASP A 50 11.10 15.00 -5.57
CA ASP A 50 11.95 16.02 -6.20
C ASP A 50 13.17 16.34 -5.32
N ASP A 51 13.04 16.22 -4.00
CA ASP A 51 14.14 16.31 -3.04
C ASP A 51 15.05 15.07 -3.02
N GLY A 52 14.80 14.07 -3.86
CA GLY A 52 15.67 12.91 -4.09
C GLY A 52 15.31 11.64 -3.31
N TRP A 53 14.11 11.56 -2.73
CA TRP A 53 13.60 10.34 -2.10
C TRP A 53 12.85 9.46 -3.11
N ALA A 54 13.00 8.15 -3.01
CA ALA A 54 12.16 7.23 -3.74
C ALA A 54 10.88 6.91 -2.94
N ILE A 55 9.72 7.08 -3.55
CA ILE A 55 8.43 6.88 -2.89
C ILE A 55 7.77 5.63 -3.45
N VAL A 56 7.22 4.78 -2.57
CA VAL A 56 6.46 3.58 -2.93
C VAL A 56 5.06 3.69 -2.31
N ALA A 57 4.01 3.56 -3.10
CA ALA A 57 2.62 3.58 -2.65
C ALA A 57 1.91 2.26 -3.04
N PRO A 58 1.84 1.27 -2.13
CA PRO A 58 1.06 0.06 -2.32
C PRO A 58 -0.46 0.30 -2.25
N GLU A 59 -1.23 -0.54 -2.93
CA GLU A 59 -2.71 -0.53 -2.91
C GLU A 59 -3.26 -1.44 -1.81
N GLY A 60 -4.20 -0.95 -1.01
CA GLY A 60 -4.97 -1.81 -0.09
C GLY A 60 -5.70 -2.94 -0.82
N LEU A 61 -5.75 -4.13 -0.22
CA LEU A 61 -6.17 -5.36 -0.92
C LEU A 61 -7.66 -5.39 -1.31
N HIS A 62 -8.49 -4.50 -0.78
CA HIS A 62 -9.94 -4.49 -1.00
C HIS A 62 -10.36 -3.28 -1.83
N ARG A 63 -10.61 -3.48 -3.12
CA ARG A 63 -11.17 -2.45 -4.01
C ARG A 63 -12.69 -2.44 -3.96
N PHE A 64 -13.28 -1.24 -3.97
CA PHE A 64 -14.74 -1.06 -3.96
C PHE A 64 -15.14 0.23 -4.70
N TYR A 65 -16.37 0.27 -5.20
CA TYR A 65 -16.96 1.52 -5.70
C TYR A 65 -17.30 2.43 -4.52
N LEU A 66 -16.88 3.69 -4.58
CA LEU A 66 -17.13 4.66 -3.51
C LEU A 66 -18.62 4.99 -3.39
N GLU A 67 -19.36 4.89 -4.49
CA GLU A 67 -20.76 5.26 -4.59
C GLU A 67 -21.52 4.19 -5.39
N GLY A 68 -22.41 3.44 -4.73
CA GLY A 68 -23.21 2.40 -5.38
C GLY A 68 -22.37 1.27 -6.01
N THR A 69 -22.64 0.94 -7.26
CA THR A 69 -22.00 -0.18 -8.00
C THR A 69 -21.20 0.27 -9.23
N GLN A 70 -21.01 1.58 -9.40
CA GLN A 70 -20.33 2.17 -10.55
C GLN A 70 -19.52 3.41 -10.14
N GLY A 71 -18.80 3.99 -11.09
CA GLY A 71 -18.08 5.25 -10.88
C GLY A 71 -16.72 5.06 -10.22
N ARG A 72 -16.38 5.98 -9.29
CA ARG A 72 -15.03 6.05 -8.72
C ARG A 72 -14.76 4.83 -7.83
N VAL A 73 -13.59 4.23 -8.03
CA VAL A 73 -13.09 3.13 -7.20
C VAL A 73 -12.16 3.67 -6.13
N GLY A 74 -12.28 3.14 -4.93
CA GLY A 74 -11.32 3.29 -3.84
C GLY A 74 -10.76 1.95 -3.40
N ALA A 75 -9.80 1.98 -2.48
CA ALA A 75 -9.28 0.80 -1.83
C ALA A 75 -9.28 0.95 -0.30
N SER A 76 -9.37 -0.17 0.40
CA SER A 76 -9.22 -0.27 1.85
C SER A 76 -8.27 -1.41 2.21
N TRP A 77 -7.57 -1.24 3.33
CA TRP A 77 -6.67 -2.24 3.89
C TRP A 77 -7.44 -3.33 4.62
N MET A 78 -8.45 -2.95 5.40
CA MET A 78 -9.19 -3.88 6.25
C MET A 78 -10.62 -3.40 6.47
N THR A 79 -11.47 -4.29 6.95
CA THR A 79 -12.78 -3.90 7.50
C THR A 79 -12.85 -4.18 9.01
N LYS A 80 -14.05 -4.10 9.59
CA LYS A 80 -14.28 -4.55 10.98
C LYS A 80 -14.51 -6.06 11.05
N GLU A 81 -14.98 -6.66 9.96
CA GLU A 81 -15.17 -8.10 9.83
C GLU A 81 -13.82 -8.75 9.57
N ALA A 82 -13.52 -9.87 10.24
CA ALA A 82 -12.23 -10.59 10.12
C ALA A 82 -10.96 -9.70 10.22
N ARG A 83 -11.01 -8.59 10.97
CA ARG A 83 -9.95 -7.57 11.02
C ARG A 83 -8.54 -8.11 11.28
N GLN A 84 -8.41 -9.13 12.13
CA GLN A 84 -7.08 -9.67 12.46
C GLN A 84 -6.49 -10.42 11.28
N ASP A 85 -7.30 -11.14 10.51
CA ASP A 85 -6.87 -11.83 9.31
C ASP A 85 -6.48 -10.81 8.24
N ASP A 86 -7.29 -9.75 8.05
CA ASP A 86 -6.94 -8.64 7.14
C ASP A 86 -5.59 -7.99 7.53
N ILE A 87 -5.32 -7.78 8.82
CA ILE A 87 -4.04 -7.22 9.28
C ILE A 87 -2.87 -8.14 8.91
N LEU A 88 -3.01 -9.44 9.17
CA LEU A 88 -1.98 -10.44 8.85
C LEU A 88 -1.72 -10.50 7.34
N ASP A 89 -2.77 -10.52 6.53
CA ASP A 89 -2.67 -10.52 5.07
C ASP A 89 -1.96 -9.27 4.53
N ASN A 90 -2.27 -8.10 5.09
CA ASN A 90 -1.58 -6.87 4.71
C ASN A 90 -0.10 -6.87 5.11
N VAL A 91 0.26 -7.40 6.29
CA VAL A 91 1.67 -7.53 6.69
C VAL A 91 2.42 -8.47 5.75
N HIS A 92 1.88 -9.66 5.47
CA HIS A 92 2.48 -10.60 4.52
C HIS A 92 2.63 -10.00 3.11
N TYR A 93 1.63 -9.25 2.67
CA TYR A 93 1.68 -8.52 1.41
C TYR A 93 2.79 -7.47 1.39
N LEU A 94 2.87 -6.61 2.40
CA LEU A 94 3.87 -5.55 2.47
C LEU A 94 5.29 -6.10 2.61
N ASP A 95 5.48 -7.19 3.38
CA ASP A 95 6.76 -7.89 3.49
C ASP A 95 7.19 -8.53 2.16
N SER A 96 6.23 -9.12 1.43
CA SER A 96 6.47 -9.68 0.10
C SER A 96 6.88 -8.60 -0.89
N LEU A 97 6.19 -7.45 -0.86
CA LEU A 97 6.53 -6.29 -1.69
C LEU A 97 7.91 -5.72 -1.34
N ALA A 98 8.22 -5.56 -0.05
CA ALA A 98 9.53 -5.09 0.40
C ALA A 98 10.65 -6.03 -0.05
N THR A 99 10.40 -7.35 -0.06
CA THR A 99 11.33 -8.36 -0.56
C THR A 99 11.50 -8.28 -2.07
N GLU A 100 10.40 -8.18 -2.84
CA GLU A 100 10.42 -8.02 -4.30
C GLU A 100 11.23 -6.79 -4.72
N LEU A 101 11.04 -5.68 -4.02
CA LEU A 101 11.74 -4.42 -4.26
C LEU A 101 13.12 -4.33 -3.60
N GLN A 102 13.57 -5.40 -2.93
CA GLN A 102 14.85 -5.48 -2.22
C GLN A 102 15.07 -4.37 -1.16
N LEU A 103 13.98 -3.88 -0.56
CA LEU A 103 13.99 -2.77 0.42
C LEU A 103 14.51 -3.19 1.79
N ASN A 104 14.53 -4.49 2.08
CA ASN A 104 14.94 -5.04 3.39
C ASN A 104 16.37 -4.63 3.78
N ARG A 105 17.22 -4.28 2.79
CA ARG A 105 18.59 -3.80 3.01
C ARG A 105 18.69 -2.28 3.18
N GLN A 106 17.64 -1.55 2.81
CA GLN A 106 17.62 -0.09 2.68
C GLN A 106 16.88 0.61 3.83
N ARG A 107 16.23 -0.14 4.74
CA ARG A 107 15.48 0.38 5.91
C ARG A 107 14.51 1.52 5.52
N PRO A 108 13.45 1.23 4.75
CA PRO A 108 12.50 2.25 4.33
C PRO A 108 11.80 2.89 5.54
N VAL A 109 11.47 4.18 5.40
CA VAL A 109 10.56 4.87 6.32
C VAL A 109 9.13 4.56 5.92
N LEU A 110 8.26 4.30 6.89
CA LEU A 110 6.83 4.11 6.65
C LEU A 110 6.06 5.36 7.08
N LEU A 111 5.11 5.79 6.25
CA LEU A 111 4.14 6.82 6.56
C LEU A 111 2.73 6.30 6.27
N GLY A 112 1.93 6.18 7.32
CA GLY A 112 0.52 5.80 7.26
C GLY A 112 -0.41 7.01 7.41
N PHE A 113 -1.52 7.01 6.67
CA PHE A 113 -2.58 8.00 6.83
C PHE A 113 -3.93 7.31 7.10
N SER A 114 -4.55 7.67 8.23
CA SER A 114 -5.87 7.18 8.64
C SER A 114 -5.93 5.66 8.83
N GLN A 115 -6.34 4.90 7.81
CA GLN A 115 -6.34 3.42 7.88
C GLN A 115 -4.99 2.82 7.52
N GLY A 116 -4.20 3.51 6.69
CA GLY A 116 -2.86 3.10 6.30
C GLY A 116 -1.83 3.36 7.39
#